data_AF-K9XVW5-F1
#
_entry.id   AF-K9XVW5-F1
#
_cell.length_a   1.000
_cell.length_b   1.000
_cell.length_c   1.000
_cell.angle_alpha   90.00
_cell.angle_beta   90.00
_cell.angle_gamma   90.00
#
_symmetry.space_group_name_H-M   'P 1'
#
loop_
_entity.id
_entity.type
_entity.pdbx_description
1 polymer ?
#
loop_
_entity_poly.entity_id
_entity_poly.type
_entity_poly.pdbx_seq_one_letter_code
_entity_poly.pdbx_strand_id
1 'polypeptide(L)'
;MARKNQTIALQFKVGKSSRSQHGCNCSFTLDGMVEALSKANKVAEALKSTSETEFWQWYDREIKQIGKINNDLLTFGNAIAKVEDDFWNRPSRTRRKRDRGNSSDVSSWNSTYGRFYSLLPTNENVIWQPIARLISQYEQGSRSYQYVVMALKKLARVIKRNDLLEELENIDTTQTSFLDLQTITLEEFLRWRNEVLGITASLHPNADISTRKRWLWAFSMQVVYGLRIHEVFAIQNLDKPFTTKDKVVIPALNDLDNTDNLIVIGEFTSIGTTTKTKYRIARPMLPPKYPNLIDLLEIKSAMKCQNLSFQILTTGA
;
A
#
# COMPACT_ATOMS: atom_id res chain seq x y z
N MET A 1 12.13 20.06 25.13
CA MET A 1 12.01 21.33 24.38
C MET A 1 10.92 21.17 23.32
N ALA A 2 9.72 21.70 23.55
CA ALA A 2 8.67 21.72 22.55
C ALA A 2 9.10 22.62 21.38
N ARG A 3 9.17 22.09 20.16
CA ARG A 3 9.43 22.92 18.97
C ARG A 3 8.26 23.90 18.85
N LYS A 4 8.53 25.22 18.92
CA LYS A 4 7.56 26.27 18.59
C LYS A 4 6.85 25.89 17.29
N ASN A 5 5.51 25.90 17.29
CA ASN A 5 4.67 25.68 16.12
C ASN A 5 5.13 26.57 14.96
N GLN A 6 5.96 26.02 14.06
CA GLN A 6 6.32 26.69 12.82
C GLN A 6 5.04 26.74 11.98
N THR A 7 4.61 27.95 11.64
CA THR A 7 3.46 28.20 10.78
C THR A 7 3.95 28.74 9.45
N ILE A 8 3.23 28.41 8.38
CA ILE A 8 3.52 28.92 7.04
C ILE A 8 2.85 30.29 6.88
N ALA A 9 3.58 31.24 6.31
CA ALA A 9 3.07 32.54 5.91
C ALA A 9 3.12 32.67 4.38
N LEU A 10 2.16 33.40 3.82
CA LEU A 10 2.14 33.79 2.41
C LEU A 10 2.76 35.18 2.27
N GLN A 11 3.50 35.42 1.20
CA GLN A 11 4.12 36.71 0.96
C GLN A 11 3.57 37.34 -0.33
N PHE A 12 2.85 38.46 -0.20
CA PHE A 12 2.21 39.15 -1.33
C PHE A 12 2.06 40.65 -1.03
N LYS A 13 1.52 41.42 -2.00
CA LYS A 13 1.19 42.84 -1.85
C LYS A 13 -0.24 43.09 -2.29
N VAL A 14 -0.91 44.06 -1.68
CA VAL A 14 -2.27 44.50 -2.03
C VAL A 14 -2.23 45.97 -2.44
N GLY A 15 -2.70 46.32 -3.64
CA GLY A 15 -2.68 47.70 -4.12
C GLY A 15 -1.25 48.28 -4.20
N LYS A 16 -1.04 49.45 -3.59
CA LYS A 16 0.26 50.17 -3.56
C LYS A 16 1.16 49.79 -2.38
N SER A 17 0.72 48.86 -1.52
CA SER A 17 1.50 48.44 -0.36
C SER A 17 2.78 47.67 -0.74
N SER A 18 3.75 47.66 0.17
CA SER A 18 4.95 46.84 0.02
C SER A 18 4.62 45.35 0.22
N ARG A 19 5.42 44.49 -0.41
CA ARG A 19 5.28 43.04 -0.26
C ARG A 19 5.60 42.65 1.18
N SER A 20 4.64 42.09 1.91
CA SER A 20 4.80 41.70 3.31
C SER A 20 4.30 40.27 3.56
N GLN A 21 4.64 39.72 4.73
CA GLN A 21 4.25 38.37 5.13
C GLN A 21 2.88 38.40 5.84
N HIS A 22 2.00 37.51 5.43
CA HIS A 22 0.66 37.36 5.99
C HIS A 22 0.41 35.89 6.38
N GLY A 23 -0.06 35.66 7.60
CA GLY A 23 -0.38 34.30 8.07
C GLY A 23 -1.54 33.70 7.28
N CYS A 24 -1.49 32.38 7.04
CA CYS A 24 -2.54 31.64 6.33
C CYS A 24 -3.10 30.45 7.14
N ASN A 25 -2.81 30.38 8.44
CA ASN A 25 -3.26 29.31 9.34
C ASN A 25 -2.92 27.90 8.81
N CYS A 26 -1.70 27.73 8.32
CA CYS A 26 -1.17 26.44 7.86
C CYS A 26 0.02 26.04 8.74
N SER A 27 0.05 24.79 9.19
CA SER A 27 1.16 24.23 9.95
C SER A 27 2.36 23.94 9.05
N PHE A 28 3.58 23.99 9.59
CA PHE A 28 4.79 23.60 8.85
C PHE A 28 4.94 22.07 8.79
N THR A 29 4.00 21.44 8.11
CA THR A 29 3.94 19.99 7.82
C THR A 29 3.77 19.79 6.32
N LEU A 30 4.00 18.58 5.78
CA LEU A 30 3.83 18.33 4.35
C LEU A 30 2.39 18.65 3.88
N ASP A 31 1.38 18.23 4.65
CA ASP A 31 -0.02 18.54 4.37
C ASP A 31 -0.30 20.05 4.50
N GLY A 32 0.29 20.70 5.51
CA GLY A 32 0.20 22.15 5.67
C GLY A 32 0.88 22.94 4.54
N MET A 33 1.95 22.42 3.93
CA MET A 33 2.59 23.00 2.74
C MET A 33 1.71 22.88 1.50
N VAL A 34 1.04 21.73 1.31
CA VAL A 34 0.08 21.53 0.21
C VAL A 34 -1.13 22.46 0.39
N GLU A 35 -1.63 22.60 1.61
CA GLU A 35 -2.72 23.55 1.91
C GLU A 35 -2.28 25.00 1.68
N ALA A 36 -1.09 25.38 2.14
CA ALA A 36 -0.55 26.72 1.93
C ALA A 36 -0.40 27.04 0.44
N LEU A 37 0.02 26.08 -0.40
CA LEU A 37 0.08 26.24 -1.85
C LEU A 37 -1.31 26.45 -2.46
N SER A 38 -2.31 25.66 -2.04
CA SER A 38 -3.70 25.84 -2.48
C SER A 38 -4.24 27.23 -2.10
N LYS A 39 -3.99 27.67 -0.86
CA LYS A 39 -4.36 29.02 -0.39
C LYS A 39 -3.60 30.11 -1.15
N ALA A 40 -2.33 29.92 -1.46
CA ALA A 40 -1.53 30.85 -2.26
C ALA A 40 -2.12 31.06 -3.65
N ASN A 41 -2.56 29.98 -4.32
CA ASN A 41 -3.24 30.08 -5.62
C ASN A 41 -4.56 30.86 -5.52
N LYS A 42 -5.35 30.62 -4.47
CA LYS A 42 -6.59 31.40 -4.23
C LYS A 42 -6.30 32.89 -4.01
N VAL A 43 -5.27 33.20 -3.23
CA VAL A 43 -4.83 34.58 -2.99
C VAL A 43 -4.38 35.23 -4.30
N ALA A 44 -3.62 34.52 -5.12
CA ALA A 44 -3.17 35.02 -6.42
C ALA A 44 -4.33 35.36 -7.37
N GLU A 45 -5.41 34.57 -7.36
CA GLU A 45 -6.62 34.89 -8.13
C GLU A 45 -7.40 36.06 -7.53
N ALA A 46 -7.62 36.08 -6.21
CA ALA A 46 -8.35 37.15 -5.54
C ALA A 46 -7.67 38.53 -5.67
N LEU A 47 -6.33 38.57 -5.73
CA LEU A 47 -5.58 39.80 -5.98
C LEU A 47 -5.82 40.41 -7.37
N LYS A 48 -6.37 39.66 -8.33
CA LYS A 48 -6.68 40.15 -9.67
C LYS A 48 -8.05 40.82 -9.77
N SER A 49 -9.00 40.42 -8.91
CA SER A 49 -10.43 40.66 -9.13
C SER A 49 -11.12 41.52 -8.08
N THR A 50 -10.42 41.87 -7.00
CA THR A 50 -11.08 42.36 -5.77
C THR A 50 -10.47 43.68 -5.31
N SER A 51 -11.31 44.61 -4.81
CA SER A 51 -10.81 45.85 -4.20
C SER A 51 -10.04 45.56 -2.90
N GLU A 52 -9.18 46.49 -2.46
CA GLU A 52 -8.31 46.26 -1.28
C GLU A 52 -9.11 45.94 -0.02
N THR A 53 -10.23 46.63 0.21
CA THR A 53 -11.10 46.42 1.38
C THR A 53 -11.80 45.07 1.35
N GLU A 54 -12.34 44.68 0.19
CA GLU A 54 -12.99 43.39 -0.01
C GLU A 54 -12.00 42.23 0.07
N PHE A 55 -10.75 42.45 -0.38
CA PHE A 55 -9.69 41.46 -0.32
C PHE A 55 -9.38 41.07 1.12
N TRP A 56 -9.23 42.03 2.04
CA TRP A 56 -8.90 41.72 3.43
C TRP A 56 -10.05 41.01 4.17
N GLN A 57 -11.30 41.40 3.91
CA GLN A 57 -12.47 40.70 4.44
C GLN A 57 -12.55 39.25 3.93
N TRP A 58 -12.30 39.05 2.64
CA TRP A 58 -12.21 37.72 2.03
C TRP A 58 -11.02 36.93 2.60
N TYR A 59 -9.87 37.55 2.79
CA TYR A 59 -8.65 36.90 3.30
C TYR A 59 -8.86 36.39 4.74
N ASP A 60 -9.45 37.20 5.60
CA ASP A 60 -9.74 36.81 6.98
C ASP A 60 -10.77 35.66 7.04
N ARG A 61 -11.79 35.69 6.17
CA ARG A 61 -12.83 34.65 6.11
C ARG A 61 -12.37 33.35 5.46
N GLU A 62 -11.74 33.41 4.30
CA GLU A 62 -11.45 32.22 3.47
C GLU A 62 -10.06 31.63 3.73
N ILE A 63 -9.06 32.49 3.98
CA ILE A 63 -7.66 32.09 4.10
C ILE A 63 -7.29 31.84 5.56
N LYS A 64 -7.51 32.84 6.44
CA LYS A 64 -7.26 32.70 7.88
C LYS A 64 -8.37 31.93 8.59
N GLN A 65 -9.59 31.91 8.04
CA GLN A 65 -10.76 31.25 8.62
C GLN A 65 -11.14 31.81 10.00
N ILE A 66 -10.96 33.11 10.18
CA ILE A 66 -11.36 33.80 11.42
C ILE A 66 -12.87 33.68 11.59
N GLY A 67 -13.31 33.20 12.76
CA GLY A 67 -14.73 33.06 13.11
C GLY A 67 -15.42 31.78 12.59
N LYS A 68 -14.69 30.86 11.95
CA LYS A 68 -15.26 29.58 11.53
C LYS A 68 -15.44 28.68 12.75
N ILE A 69 -16.68 28.46 13.17
CA ILE A 69 -17.02 27.46 14.20
C ILE A 69 -16.68 26.09 13.61
N ASN A 70 -15.94 25.26 14.36
CA ASN A 70 -15.70 23.88 13.97
C ASN A 70 -17.06 23.19 13.87
N ASN A 71 -17.34 22.59 12.72
CA ASN A 71 -18.60 21.90 12.50
C ASN A 71 -18.59 20.59 13.30
N ASP A 72 -18.99 20.68 14.58
CA ASP A 72 -19.05 19.57 15.53
C ASP A 72 -20.16 18.55 15.22
N LEU A 73 -20.94 18.80 14.16
CA LEU A 73 -21.99 17.91 13.65
C LEU A 73 -21.52 16.94 12.57
N LEU A 74 -20.21 16.93 12.26
CA LEU A 74 -19.68 15.96 11.31
C LEU A 74 -19.78 14.55 11.92
N THR A 75 -20.56 13.68 11.28
CA THR A 75 -20.67 12.27 11.67
C THR A 75 -19.46 11.45 11.24
N PHE A 76 -19.23 10.31 11.89
CA PHE A 76 -18.19 9.36 11.45
C PHE A 76 -18.40 8.90 10.01
N GLY A 77 -19.64 8.67 9.56
CA GLY A 77 -19.93 8.30 8.17
C GLY A 77 -19.46 9.35 7.18
N ASN A 78 -19.75 10.63 7.45
CA ASN A 78 -19.28 11.74 6.62
C ASN A 78 -17.74 11.90 6.67
N ALA A 79 -17.13 11.67 7.83
CA ALA A 79 -15.68 11.70 7.98
C ALA A 79 -14.99 10.57 7.18
N ILE A 80 -15.54 9.36 7.26
CA ILE A 80 -15.04 8.18 6.53
C ILE A 80 -15.14 8.39 5.03
N ALA A 81 -16.28 8.90 4.53
CA ALA A 81 -16.46 9.21 3.11
C ALA A 81 -15.39 10.18 2.59
N LYS A 82 -15.04 11.22 3.37
CA LYS A 82 -13.94 12.14 3.00
C LYS A 82 -12.58 11.44 2.91
N VAL A 83 -12.28 10.51 3.82
CA VAL A 83 -11.04 9.73 3.77
C VAL A 83 -11.03 8.77 2.59
N GLU A 84 -12.18 8.17 2.29
CA GLU A 84 -12.36 7.28 1.15
C GLU A 84 -12.13 8.02 -0.17
N ASP A 85 -12.78 9.17 -0.36
CA ASP A 85 -12.58 10.02 -1.52
C ASP A 85 -11.11 10.45 -1.66
N ASP A 86 -10.48 10.86 -0.56
CA ASP A 86 -9.06 11.21 -0.54
C ASP A 86 -8.17 10.03 -0.96
N PHE A 87 -8.47 8.82 -0.51
CA PHE A 87 -7.73 7.61 -0.89
C PHE A 87 -7.84 7.33 -2.39
N TRP A 88 -9.06 7.29 -2.94
CA TRP A 88 -9.28 6.93 -4.34
C TRP A 88 -8.81 7.99 -5.33
N ASN A 89 -8.86 9.27 -4.95
CA ASN A 89 -8.41 10.37 -5.80
C ASN A 89 -6.89 10.54 -5.80
N ARG A 90 -6.20 10.10 -4.75
CA ARG A 90 -4.73 10.13 -4.73
C ARG A 90 -4.15 9.04 -5.64
N PRO A 91 -3.00 9.29 -6.28
CA PRO A 91 -2.25 8.22 -6.92
C PRO A 91 -1.75 7.22 -5.86
N SER A 92 -1.56 5.98 -6.28
CA SER A 92 -0.90 4.97 -5.47
C SER A 92 0.59 5.32 -5.29
N ARG A 93 1.29 4.58 -4.41
CA ARG A 93 2.74 4.73 -4.23
C ARG A 93 3.54 4.51 -5.52
N THR A 94 2.99 3.75 -6.47
CA THR A 94 3.62 3.51 -7.78
C THR A 94 3.29 4.59 -8.81
N ARG A 95 2.59 5.66 -8.40
CA ARG A 95 2.05 6.74 -9.26
C ARG A 95 0.92 6.30 -10.20
N ARG A 96 0.42 5.07 -10.06
CA ARG A 96 -0.77 4.60 -10.79
C ARG A 96 -2.03 5.21 -10.18
N LYS A 97 -2.99 5.63 -11.02
CA LYS A 97 -4.34 5.98 -10.57
C LYS A 97 -5.01 4.74 -9.95
N ARG A 98 -5.56 4.88 -8.75
CA ARG A 98 -6.29 3.79 -8.08
C ARG A 98 -7.59 3.48 -8.81
N ASP A 99 -8.01 2.21 -8.76
CA ASP A 99 -9.21 1.71 -9.42
C ASP A 99 -10.03 0.86 -8.45
N ARG A 100 -11.32 1.17 -8.33
CA ARG A 100 -12.27 0.41 -7.50
C ARG A 100 -12.54 -1.00 -8.04
N GLY A 101 -12.33 -1.24 -9.34
CA GLY A 101 -12.39 -2.57 -9.94
C GLY A 101 -11.15 -3.44 -9.67
N ASN A 102 -10.05 -2.85 -9.19
CA ASN A 102 -8.81 -3.58 -8.93
C ASN A 102 -8.79 -4.19 -7.52
N SER A 103 -8.76 -5.52 -7.41
CA SER A 103 -8.79 -6.22 -6.11
C SER A 103 -7.62 -5.85 -5.18
N SER A 104 -6.46 -5.46 -5.72
CA SER A 104 -5.32 -5.03 -4.90
C SER A 104 -5.54 -3.66 -4.27
N ASP A 105 -6.18 -2.73 -5.00
CA ASP A 105 -6.52 -1.41 -4.46
C ASP A 105 -7.61 -1.51 -3.40
N VAL A 106 -8.64 -2.32 -3.66
CA VAL A 106 -9.72 -2.61 -2.69
C VAL A 106 -9.15 -3.25 -1.42
N SER A 107 -8.28 -4.25 -1.56
CA SER A 107 -7.60 -4.87 -0.41
C SER A 107 -6.74 -3.86 0.36
N SER A 108 -6.06 -2.95 -0.35
CA SER A 108 -5.27 -1.88 0.28
C SER A 108 -6.15 -0.91 1.08
N TRP A 109 -7.31 -0.51 0.54
CA TRP A 109 -8.28 0.31 1.27
C TRP A 109 -8.76 -0.41 2.54
N ASN A 110 -9.24 -1.64 2.39
CA ASN A 110 -9.84 -2.41 3.49
C ASN A 110 -8.82 -2.69 4.61
N SER A 111 -7.59 -3.05 4.26
CA SER A 111 -6.54 -3.36 5.25
C SER A 111 -6.01 -2.12 5.97
N THR A 112 -5.97 -0.97 5.29
CA THR A 112 -5.42 0.28 5.86
C THR A 112 -6.47 1.04 6.67
N TYR A 113 -7.71 1.11 6.17
CA TYR A 113 -8.76 1.97 6.71
C TYR A 113 -10.07 1.21 6.94
N GLY A 114 -10.59 0.54 5.91
CA GLY A 114 -11.96 0.00 5.89
C GLY A 114 -12.29 -0.87 7.10
N ARG A 115 -11.42 -1.82 7.46
CA ARG A 115 -11.63 -2.74 8.60
C ARG A 115 -11.71 -2.05 9.97
N PHE A 116 -11.09 -0.87 10.11
CA PHE A 116 -11.11 -0.11 11.35
C PHE A 116 -12.31 0.83 11.37
N TYR A 117 -12.55 1.50 10.24
CA TYR A 117 -13.65 2.46 10.09
C TYR A 117 -15.02 1.80 10.14
N SER A 118 -15.15 0.53 9.72
CA SER A 118 -16.38 -0.25 9.86
C SER A 118 -16.80 -0.48 11.31
N LEU A 119 -15.89 -0.29 12.28
CA LEU A 119 -16.15 -0.45 13.71
C LEU A 119 -16.55 0.87 14.39
N LEU A 120 -16.57 1.98 13.66
CA LEU A 120 -16.99 3.29 14.18
C LEU A 120 -18.50 3.50 14.00
N PRO A 121 -19.18 4.22 14.91
CA PRO A 121 -20.61 4.48 14.81
C PRO A 121 -20.90 5.55 13.75
N THR A 122 -21.20 5.12 12.53
CA THR A 122 -21.31 5.99 11.34
C THR A 122 -22.32 7.14 11.46
N ASN A 123 -23.39 6.96 12.25
CA ASN A 123 -24.44 7.95 12.45
C ASN A 123 -24.18 8.93 13.61
N GLU A 124 -23.11 8.71 14.39
CA GLU A 124 -22.76 9.57 15.52
C GLU A 124 -21.73 10.63 15.12
N ASN A 125 -21.74 11.75 15.83
CA ASN A 125 -20.75 12.82 15.66
C ASN A 125 -19.34 12.31 16.00
N VAL A 126 -18.34 12.83 15.29
CA VAL A 126 -16.94 12.48 15.57
C VAL A 126 -16.52 13.08 16.91
N ILE A 127 -16.43 12.23 17.94
CA ILE A 127 -15.98 12.56 19.29
C ILE A 127 -14.94 11.53 19.76
N TRP A 128 -14.21 11.85 20.83
CA TRP A 128 -13.11 11.02 21.33
C TRP A 128 -13.55 9.63 21.81
N GLN A 129 -14.74 9.51 22.42
CA GLN A 129 -15.12 8.30 23.14
C GLN A 129 -15.20 7.02 22.25
N PRO A 130 -15.82 7.04 21.05
CA PRO A 130 -15.78 5.90 20.13
C PRO A 130 -14.37 5.59 19.60
N ILE A 131 -13.53 6.62 19.40
CA ILE A 131 -12.14 6.49 18.93
C ILE A 131 -11.32 5.73 19.98
N ALA A 132 -11.37 6.18 21.24
CA ALA A 132 -10.66 5.53 22.35
C ALA A 132 -11.12 4.08 22.54
N ARG A 133 -12.43 3.83 22.47
CA ARG A 133 -13.00 2.48 22.57
C ARG A 133 -12.53 1.55 21.46
N LEU A 134 -12.38 2.06 20.24
CA LEU A 134 -11.86 1.27 19.12
C LEU A 134 -10.39 0.92 19.34
N ILE A 135 -9.57 1.89 19.78
CA ILE A 135 -8.14 1.66 20.06
C ILE A 135 -7.97 0.59 21.15
N SER A 136 -8.79 0.62 22.20
CA SER A 136 -8.68 -0.33 23.33
C SER A 136 -9.02 -1.78 22.97
N GLN A 137 -9.58 -2.05 21.78
CA GLN A 137 -9.80 -3.42 21.29
C GLN A 137 -8.51 -4.08 20.79
N TYR A 138 -7.43 -3.31 20.60
CA TYR A 138 -6.16 -3.81 20.11
C TYR A 138 -5.10 -3.78 21.21
N GLU A 139 -4.26 -4.82 21.22
CA GLU A 139 -3.17 -4.94 22.18
C GLU A 139 -2.06 -3.91 21.89
N GLN A 140 -1.74 -3.07 22.87
CA GLN A 140 -0.65 -2.09 22.76
C GLN A 140 0.68 -2.78 22.45
N GLY A 141 1.48 -2.18 21.57
CA GLY A 141 2.73 -2.78 21.10
C GLY A 141 2.56 -3.79 19.96
N SER A 142 1.33 -4.16 19.58
CA SER A 142 1.06 -4.96 18.39
C SER A 142 1.09 -4.11 17.11
N ARG A 143 1.35 -4.77 15.97
CA ARG A 143 1.25 -4.13 14.65
C ARG A 143 -0.15 -3.60 14.35
N SER A 144 -1.19 -4.31 14.78
CA SER A 144 -2.59 -3.91 14.57
C SER A 144 -2.94 -2.65 15.37
N TYR A 145 -2.38 -2.50 16.58
CA TYR A 145 -2.52 -1.29 17.40
C TYR A 145 -1.92 -0.07 16.71
N GLN A 146 -0.70 -0.19 16.20
CA GLN A 146 -0.09 0.88 15.40
C GLN A 146 -0.98 1.26 14.21
N TYR A 147 -1.53 0.26 13.50
CA TYR A 147 -2.35 0.49 12.32
C TYR A 147 -3.68 1.20 12.60
N VAL A 148 -4.40 0.80 13.66
CA VAL A 148 -5.66 1.46 14.02
C VAL A 148 -5.43 2.93 14.39
N VAL A 149 -4.37 3.22 15.17
CA VAL A 149 -4.03 4.59 15.56
C VAL A 149 -3.64 5.43 14.33
N MET A 150 -2.85 4.89 13.40
CA MET A 150 -2.50 5.58 12.15
C MET A 150 -3.73 5.86 11.26
N ALA A 151 -4.67 4.92 11.19
CA ALA A 151 -5.93 5.11 10.47
C ALA A 151 -6.77 6.23 11.11
N LEU A 152 -6.84 6.29 12.43
CA LEU A 152 -7.57 7.34 13.15
C LEU A 152 -6.88 8.70 13.03
N LYS A 153 -5.54 8.77 13.04
CA LYS A 153 -4.78 10.00 12.74
C LYS A 153 -5.11 10.54 11.36
N LYS A 154 -5.20 9.63 10.36
CA LYS A 154 -5.61 10.01 9.00
C LYS A 154 -7.02 10.60 8.97
N LEU A 155 -7.96 9.98 9.68
CA LEU A 155 -9.34 10.47 9.79
C LEU A 155 -9.37 11.89 10.38
N ALA A 156 -8.78 12.08 11.56
CA ALA A 156 -8.71 13.37 12.26
C ALA A 156 -8.07 14.46 11.38
N ARG A 157 -7.00 14.12 10.65
CA ARG A 157 -6.31 15.05 9.74
C ARG A 157 -7.16 15.47 8.55
N VAL A 158 -7.86 14.54 7.91
CA VAL A 158 -8.72 14.84 6.74
C VAL A 158 -9.89 15.74 7.12
N ILE A 159 -10.46 15.54 8.31
CA ILE A 159 -11.56 16.36 8.80
C ILE A 159 -11.11 17.61 9.56
N LYS A 160 -9.80 17.81 9.73
CA LYS A 160 -9.17 18.95 10.42
C LYS A 160 -9.60 19.10 11.89
N ARG A 161 -9.78 17.97 12.59
CA ARG A 161 -10.02 17.94 14.05
C ARG A 161 -8.69 17.86 14.80
N ASN A 162 -8.09 19.02 15.02
CA ASN A 162 -6.78 19.14 15.67
C ASN A 162 -6.81 18.66 17.12
N ASP A 163 -7.93 18.86 17.82
CA ASP A 163 -8.19 18.34 19.16
C ASP A 163 -8.02 16.81 19.22
N LEU A 164 -8.64 16.08 18.29
CA LEU A 164 -8.49 14.63 18.22
C LEU A 164 -7.10 14.22 17.73
N LEU A 165 -6.51 14.99 16.82
CA LEU A 165 -5.19 14.70 16.29
C LEU A 165 -4.11 14.82 17.38
N GLU A 166 -4.19 15.83 18.25
CA GLU A 166 -3.27 16.01 19.37
C GLU A 166 -3.32 14.81 20.34
N GLU A 167 -4.52 14.37 20.72
CA GLU A 167 -4.71 13.17 21.56
C GLU A 167 -4.12 11.92 20.90
N LEU A 168 -4.35 11.73 19.60
CA LEU A 168 -3.81 10.59 18.86
C LEU A 168 -2.28 10.65 18.70
N GLU A 169 -1.69 11.84 18.55
CA GLU A 169 -0.23 12.01 18.44
C GLU A 169 0.49 11.73 19.76
N ASN A 170 -0.18 11.85 20.91
CA ASN A 170 0.36 11.51 22.22
C ASN A 170 0.40 9.99 22.50
N ILE A 171 -0.27 9.17 21.68
CA ILE A 171 -0.27 7.71 21.84
C ILE A 171 1.05 7.12 21.35
N ASP A 172 1.74 6.38 22.22
CA ASP A 172 2.88 5.57 21.82
C ASP A 172 2.41 4.37 20.98
N THR A 173 2.85 4.36 19.72
CA THR A 173 2.49 3.33 18.73
C THR A 173 3.68 2.43 18.37
N THR A 174 4.74 2.47 19.17
CA THR A 174 5.94 1.64 18.97
C THR A 174 5.56 0.16 19.04
N GLN A 175 5.88 -0.59 17.97
CA GLN A 175 5.68 -2.03 17.96
C GLN A 175 6.74 -2.70 18.84
N THR A 176 6.30 -3.47 19.83
CA THR A 176 7.16 -4.22 20.76
C THR A 176 6.94 -5.74 20.65
N SER A 177 5.81 -6.18 20.10
CA SER A 177 5.50 -7.58 19.85
C SER A 177 5.74 -7.93 18.38
N PHE A 178 6.61 -8.90 18.13
CA PHE A 178 6.97 -9.38 16.80
C PHE A 178 6.67 -10.88 16.68
N LEU A 179 6.30 -11.31 15.48
CA LEU A 179 6.14 -12.73 15.19
C LEU A 179 7.52 -13.36 15.00
N ASP A 180 7.70 -14.58 15.51
CA ASP A 180 8.89 -15.38 15.25
C ASP A 180 9.00 -15.71 13.77
N LEU A 181 10.19 -15.47 13.22
CA LEU A 181 10.48 -15.84 11.84
C LEU A 181 10.68 -17.35 11.76
N GLN A 182 9.82 -18.01 11.00
CA GLN A 182 10.04 -19.39 10.60
C GLN A 182 11.10 -19.44 9.51
N THR A 183 12.05 -20.36 9.65
CA THR A 183 13.10 -20.61 8.65
C THR A 183 13.08 -22.08 8.26
N ILE A 184 13.45 -22.36 7.01
CA ILE A 184 13.57 -23.71 6.47
C ILE A 184 14.87 -23.79 5.68
N THR A 185 15.61 -24.87 5.87
CA THR A 185 16.81 -25.16 5.09
C THR A 185 16.44 -25.72 3.71
N LEU A 186 17.37 -25.66 2.77
CA LEU A 186 17.15 -26.25 1.44
C LEU A 186 16.94 -27.76 1.54
N GLU A 187 17.70 -28.43 2.40
CA GLU A 187 17.59 -29.86 2.67
C GLU A 187 16.20 -30.25 3.20
N GLU A 188 15.66 -29.47 4.16
CA GLU A 188 14.31 -29.69 4.68
C GLU A 188 13.24 -29.46 3.61
N PHE A 189 13.40 -28.43 2.78
CA PHE A 189 12.51 -28.18 1.65
C PHE A 189 12.51 -29.33 0.65
N LEU A 190 13.69 -29.85 0.29
CA LEU A 190 13.83 -30.98 -0.64
C LEU A 190 13.21 -32.26 -0.08
N ARG A 191 13.42 -32.53 1.22
CA ARG A 191 12.79 -33.67 1.90
C ARG A 191 11.26 -33.54 1.88
N TRP A 192 10.75 -32.38 2.30
CA TRP A 192 9.32 -32.08 2.30
C TRP A 192 8.70 -32.19 0.90
N ARG A 193 9.38 -31.71 -0.15
CA ARG A 193 8.94 -31.86 -1.54
C ARG A 193 8.73 -33.33 -1.91
N ASN A 194 9.68 -34.20 -1.55
CA ASN A 194 9.60 -35.62 -1.87
C ASN A 194 8.44 -36.31 -1.14
N GLU A 195 8.20 -35.94 0.12
CA GLU A 195 7.05 -36.43 0.90
C GLU A 195 5.72 -36.00 0.28
N VAL A 196 5.59 -34.71 -0.08
CA VAL A 196 4.36 -34.14 -0.67
C VAL A 196 4.04 -34.75 -2.04
N LEU A 197 5.08 -35.16 -2.79
CA LEU A 197 4.94 -35.84 -4.08
C LEU A 197 4.73 -37.35 -3.98
N GLY A 198 4.77 -37.90 -2.77
CA GLY A 198 4.59 -39.33 -2.55
C GLY A 198 5.80 -40.19 -2.93
N ILE A 199 6.99 -39.58 -3.06
CA ILE A 199 8.23 -40.27 -3.40
C ILE A 199 8.76 -41.03 -2.19
N THR A 200 8.69 -40.41 -1.01
CA THR A 200 9.20 -40.96 0.25
C THR A 200 8.12 -41.24 1.30
N ALA A 201 6.85 -40.95 0.98
CA ALA A 201 5.72 -41.15 1.88
C ALA A 201 4.46 -41.58 1.11
N SER A 202 3.59 -42.38 1.73
CA SER A 202 2.29 -42.72 1.13
C SER A 202 1.37 -41.51 1.15
N LEU A 203 0.70 -41.26 0.03
CA LEU A 203 -0.26 -40.17 -0.08
C LEU A 203 -1.67 -40.62 0.28
N HIS A 204 -2.47 -39.67 0.76
CA HIS A 204 -3.90 -39.88 0.94
C HIS A 204 -4.56 -40.21 -0.43
N PRO A 205 -5.56 -41.11 -0.50
CA PRO A 205 -6.21 -41.50 -1.76
C PRO A 205 -6.76 -40.32 -2.59
N ASN A 206 -7.22 -39.27 -1.91
CA ASN A 206 -7.75 -38.05 -2.55
C ASN A 206 -6.67 -37.01 -2.91
N ALA A 207 -5.39 -37.36 -2.85
CA ALA A 207 -4.31 -36.43 -3.16
C ALA A 207 -4.22 -36.18 -4.67
N ASP A 208 -4.47 -34.94 -5.10
CA ASP A 208 -4.23 -34.50 -6.48
C ASP A 208 -2.75 -34.18 -6.70
N ILE A 209 -2.03 -35.14 -7.29
CA ILE A 209 -0.62 -35.01 -7.67
C ILE A 209 -0.38 -33.88 -8.65
N SER A 210 -1.28 -33.65 -9.61
CA SER A 210 -1.11 -32.62 -10.64
C SER A 210 -1.13 -31.24 -10.01
N THR A 211 -2.07 -30.99 -9.11
CA THR A 211 -2.16 -29.73 -8.37
C THR A 211 -0.98 -29.54 -7.41
N ARG A 212 -0.55 -30.60 -6.73
CA ARG A 212 0.67 -30.57 -5.88
C ARG A 212 1.92 -30.21 -6.68
N LYS A 213 2.13 -30.84 -7.84
CA LYS A 213 3.27 -30.55 -8.73
C LYS A 213 3.26 -29.09 -9.19
N ARG A 214 2.10 -28.55 -9.58
CA ARG A 214 1.96 -27.12 -9.96
C ARG A 214 2.37 -26.17 -8.84
N TRP A 215 1.90 -26.40 -7.61
CA TRP A 215 2.25 -25.57 -6.46
C TRP A 215 3.72 -25.73 -6.04
N LEU A 216 4.24 -26.96 -6.02
CA LEU A 216 5.65 -27.21 -5.72
C LEU A 216 6.58 -26.59 -6.76
N TRP A 217 6.19 -26.53 -8.03
CA TRP A 217 6.93 -25.78 -9.04
C TRP A 217 6.97 -24.29 -8.69
N ALA A 218 5.84 -23.68 -8.29
CA ALA A 218 5.81 -22.28 -7.88
C ALA A 218 6.71 -22.02 -6.64
N PHE A 219 6.68 -22.89 -5.64
CA PHE A 219 7.57 -22.77 -4.47
C PHE A 219 9.04 -22.98 -4.84
N SER A 220 9.33 -23.91 -5.76
CA SER A 220 10.68 -24.13 -6.29
C SER A 220 11.22 -22.90 -7.00
N MET A 221 10.39 -22.19 -7.77
CA MET A 221 10.75 -20.89 -8.36
C MET A 221 11.11 -19.86 -7.28
N GLN A 222 10.40 -19.83 -6.15
CA GLN A 222 10.74 -18.93 -5.05
C GLN A 222 12.07 -19.30 -4.38
N VAL A 223 12.33 -20.59 -4.17
CA VAL A 223 13.58 -21.08 -3.58
C VAL A 223 14.78 -20.74 -4.47
N VAL A 224 14.65 -20.95 -5.78
CA VAL A 224 15.75 -20.79 -6.73
C VAL A 224 16.00 -19.31 -7.08
N TYR A 225 14.97 -18.49 -7.24
CA TYR A 225 15.11 -17.11 -7.72
C TYR A 225 14.86 -16.06 -6.64
N GLY A 226 14.52 -16.45 -5.40
CA GLY A 226 14.22 -15.51 -4.31
C GLY A 226 12.97 -14.67 -4.57
N LEU A 227 11.99 -15.22 -5.31
CA LEU A 227 10.80 -14.48 -5.74
C LEU A 227 9.73 -14.41 -4.66
N ARG A 228 9.01 -13.29 -4.63
CA ARG A 228 7.69 -13.25 -4.00
C ARG A 228 6.72 -14.06 -4.85
N ILE A 229 5.77 -14.73 -4.22
CA ILE A 229 4.82 -15.61 -4.91
C ILE A 229 4.11 -14.94 -6.11
N HIS A 230 3.70 -13.68 -5.98
CA HIS A 230 3.06 -12.94 -7.08
C HIS A 230 4.01 -12.63 -8.26
N GLU A 231 5.32 -12.58 -8.02
CA GLU A 231 6.31 -12.37 -9.08
C GLU A 231 6.49 -13.62 -9.93
N VAL A 232 6.30 -14.82 -9.36
CA VAL A 232 6.26 -16.09 -10.11
C VAL A 232 5.15 -16.03 -11.18
N PHE A 233 3.98 -15.52 -10.80
CA PHE A 233 2.84 -15.34 -11.72
C PHE A 233 3.00 -14.17 -12.69
N ALA A 234 4.06 -13.37 -12.57
CA ALA A 234 4.35 -12.26 -13.47
C ALA A 234 5.50 -12.55 -14.44
N ILE A 235 6.00 -13.80 -14.47
CA ILE A 235 7.07 -14.19 -15.39
C ILE A 235 6.51 -14.19 -16.82
N GLN A 236 7.18 -13.47 -17.72
CA GLN A 236 6.72 -13.20 -19.07
C GLN A 236 7.27 -14.18 -20.11
N ASN A 237 8.42 -14.80 -19.81
CA ASN A 237 9.12 -15.71 -20.72
C ASN A 237 9.09 -17.18 -20.25
N LEU A 238 7.97 -17.67 -19.68
CA LEU A 238 7.90 -19.07 -19.22
C LEU A 238 7.95 -20.06 -20.38
N ASP A 239 7.08 -19.88 -21.36
CA ASP A 239 6.84 -20.79 -22.48
C ASP A 239 7.10 -20.16 -23.86
N LYS A 240 7.39 -18.86 -23.86
CA LYS A 240 7.65 -18.07 -25.07
C LYS A 240 8.79 -17.11 -24.82
N PRO A 241 9.55 -16.73 -25.86
CA PRO A 241 10.58 -15.73 -25.72
C PRO A 241 9.98 -14.36 -25.38
N PHE A 242 10.78 -13.51 -24.75
CA PHE A 242 10.44 -12.13 -24.46
C PHE A 242 11.41 -11.18 -25.14
N THR A 243 10.90 -10.18 -25.85
CA THR A 243 11.71 -9.13 -26.47
C THR A 243 11.73 -7.90 -25.58
N THR A 244 12.91 -7.50 -25.14
CA THR A 244 13.11 -6.30 -24.34
C THR A 244 12.95 -5.03 -25.18
N LYS A 245 12.85 -3.85 -24.54
CA LYS A 245 12.69 -2.56 -25.25
C LYS A 245 13.88 -2.22 -26.16
N ASP A 246 15.07 -2.67 -25.77
CA ASP A 246 16.33 -2.61 -26.51
C ASP A 246 16.47 -3.72 -27.56
N LYS A 247 15.40 -4.47 -27.84
CA LYS A 247 15.31 -5.52 -28.87
C LYS A 247 16.17 -6.76 -28.60
N VAL A 248 16.61 -6.97 -27.37
CA VAL A 248 17.23 -8.23 -26.96
C VAL A 248 16.15 -9.28 -26.77
N VAL A 249 16.35 -10.45 -27.37
CA VAL A 249 15.43 -11.59 -27.20
C VAL A 249 15.95 -12.47 -26.08
N ILE A 250 15.14 -12.61 -25.04
CA ILE A 250 15.38 -13.56 -23.95
C ILE A 250 14.57 -14.81 -24.28
N PRO A 251 15.21 -15.99 -24.45
CA PRO A 251 14.49 -17.22 -24.78
C PRO A 251 13.48 -17.60 -23.70
N ALA A 252 12.57 -18.52 -24.04
CA ALA A 252 11.64 -19.07 -23.06
C ALA A 252 12.41 -19.82 -21.95
N LEU A 253 11.88 -19.91 -20.74
CA LEU A 253 12.53 -20.60 -19.62
C LEU A 253 12.66 -22.11 -19.89
N ASN A 254 11.66 -22.69 -20.53
CA ASN A 254 11.66 -24.09 -20.95
C ASN A 254 12.56 -24.37 -22.17
N ASP A 255 13.15 -23.34 -22.78
CA ASP A 255 14.05 -23.48 -23.91
C ASP A 255 15.44 -23.96 -23.46
N LEU A 256 16.05 -24.83 -24.26
CA LEU A 256 17.44 -25.27 -24.05
C LEU A 256 18.42 -24.13 -24.32
N ASP A 257 18.07 -23.21 -25.23
CA ASP A 257 18.88 -22.04 -25.55
C ASP A 257 18.90 -21.01 -24.40
N ASN A 258 18.01 -21.14 -23.41
CA ASN A 258 18.09 -20.37 -22.16
C ASN A 258 19.10 -21.01 -21.20
N THR A 259 20.38 -20.97 -21.54
CA THR A 259 21.46 -21.57 -20.76
C THR A 259 21.65 -20.90 -19.40
N ASP A 260 21.42 -19.60 -19.33
CA ASP A 260 21.52 -18.81 -18.10
C ASP A 260 20.29 -18.89 -17.20
N ASN A 261 19.22 -19.56 -17.66
CA ASN A 261 17.93 -19.65 -16.97
C ASN A 261 17.39 -18.28 -16.59
N LEU A 262 17.43 -17.32 -17.53
CA LEU A 262 16.94 -15.97 -17.29
C LEU A 262 15.41 -15.96 -17.29
N ILE A 263 14.85 -15.24 -16.32
CA ILE A 263 13.42 -14.95 -16.26
C ILE A 263 13.17 -13.44 -16.31
N VAL A 264 12.09 -13.06 -16.98
CA VAL A 264 11.63 -11.67 -17.10
C VAL A 264 10.36 -11.50 -16.28
N ILE A 265 10.38 -10.61 -15.30
CA ILE A 265 9.24 -10.34 -14.40
C ILE A 265 8.57 -9.04 -14.82
N GLY A 266 7.28 -9.13 -15.13
CA GLY A 266 6.45 -8.00 -15.53
C GLY A 266 5.82 -7.22 -14.37
N GLU A 267 5.15 -6.11 -14.72
CA GLU A 267 4.37 -5.30 -13.78
C GLU A 267 3.01 -5.93 -13.43
N PHE A 268 2.47 -6.76 -14.31
CA PHE A 268 1.18 -7.42 -14.13
C PHE A 268 1.36 -8.93 -14.06
N THR A 269 0.58 -9.56 -13.19
CA THR A 269 0.50 -11.01 -13.08
C THR A 269 -0.45 -11.57 -14.13
N SER A 270 -0.30 -12.86 -14.45
CA SER A 270 -1.22 -13.59 -15.33
C SER A 270 -2.66 -13.67 -14.79
N ILE A 271 -2.88 -13.32 -13.52
CA ILE A 271 -4.19 -13.33 -12.85
C ILE A 271 -4.78 -11.92 -12.66
N GLY A 272 -4.26 -10.91 -13.36
CA GLY A 272 -4.83 -9.55 -13.38
C GLY A 272 -4.47 -8.69 -12.16
N THR A 273 -3.46 -9.07 -11.38
CA THR A 273 -2.94 -8.27 -10.25
C THR A 273 -1.63 -7.58 -10.60
N THR A 274 -1.12 -6.72 -9.71
CA THR A 274 0.13 -5.96 -9.94
C THR A 274 1.29 -6.45 -9.09
N THR A 275 2.50 -6.46 -9.64
CA THR A 275 3.73 -6.66 -8.89
C THR A 275 4.23 -5.34 -8.31
N LYS A 276 4.76 -5.35 -7.08
CA LYS A 276 5.32 -4.13 -6.45
C LYS A 276 6.66 -3.72 -7.04
N THR A 277 7.36 -4.66 -7.67
CA THR A 277 8.78 -4.59 -7.99
C THR A 277 9.07 -4.11 -9.41
N LYS A 278 8.03 -3.88 -10.22
CA LYS A 278 8.14 -3.44 -11.62
C LYS A 278 8.96 -4.43 -12.47
N TYR A 279 9.20 -4.03 -13.72
CA TYR A 279 9.99 -4.79 -14.68
C TYR A 279 11.40 -5.09 -14.16
N ARG A 280 11.80 -6.37 -14.19
CA ARG A 280 13.19 -6.79 -13.94
C ARG A 280 13.52 -8.12 -14.62
N ILE A 281 14.80 -8.37 -14.83
CA ILE A 281 15.34 -9.66 -15.23
C ILE A 281 15.97 -10.30 -13.99
N ALA A 282 15.80 -11.61 -13.82
CA ALA A 282 16.41 -12.37 -12.72
C ALA A 282 17.10 -13.64 -13.24
N ARG A 283 18.13 -14.06 -12.50
CA ARG A 283 18.91 -15.28 -12.71
C ARG A 283 18.77 -16.17 -11.47
N PRO A 284 18.81 -17.51 -11.58
CA PRO A 284 18.74 -18.38 -10.41
C PRO A 284 19.94 -18.18 -9.47
N MET A 285 19.69 -18.36 -8.18
CA MET A 285 20.68 -18.37 -7.11
C MET A 285 20.97 -19.83 -6.74
N LEU A 286 21.99 -20.41 -7.36
CA LEU A 286 22.36 -21.81 -7.17
C LEU A 286 23.47 -21.93 -6.11
N PRO A 287 23.25 -22.65 -5.00
CA PRO A 287 24.29 -22.86 -4.01
C PRO A 287 25.33 -23.86 -4.58
N PRO A 288 26.63 -23.71 -4.25
CA PRO A 288 27.68 -24.61 -4.75
C PRO A 288 27.44 -26.09 -4.44
N LYS A 289 26.75 -26.39 -3.34
CA LYS A 289 26.40 -27.77 -2.92
C LYS A 289 25.31 -28.41 -3.80
N TYR A 290 24.49 -27.61 -4.49
CA TYR A 290 23.42 -28.07 -5.38
C TYR A 290 23.52 -27.37 -6.75
N PRO A 291 24.57 -27.65 -7.54
CA PRO A 291 24.71 -27.04 -8.86
C PRO A 291 23.62 -27.48 -9.84
N ASN A 292 23.04 -28.66 -9.63
CA ASN A 292 21.96 -29.25 -10.42
C ASN A 292 20.54 -28.91 -9.89
N LEU A 293 20.40 -27.88 -9.05
CA LEU A 293 19.11 -27.58 -8.39
C LEU A 293 17.99 -27.23 -9.39
N ILE A 294 18.33 -26.66 -10.56
CA ILE A 294 17.39 -26.40 -11.65
C ILE A 294 16.71 -27.69 -12.12
N ASP A 295 17.49 -28.74 -12.31
CA ASP A 295 17.01 -30.04 -12.79
C ASP A 295 16.28 -30.78 -11.67
N LEU A 296 16.85 -30.78 -10.47
CA LEU A 296 16.29 -31.46 -9.29
C LEU A 296 14.88 -30.94 -8.96
N LEU A 297 14.65 -29.65 -9.15
CA LEU A 297 13.36 -29.00 -8.89
C LEU A 297 12.48 -28.90 -10.14
N GLU A 298 12.91 -29.42 -11.27
CA GLU A 298 12.17 -29.42 -12.54
C GLU A 298 11.74 -28.00 -12.97
N ILE A 299 12.63 -27.01 -12.79
CA ILE A 299 12.34 -25.59 -13.02
C ILE A 299 11.96 -25.33 -14.49
N LYS A 300 12.70 -25.93 -15.43
CA LYS A 300 12.45 -25.79 -16.88
C LYS A 300 11.20 -26.50 -17.37
N SER A 301 10.58 -27.37 -16.57
CA SER A 301 9.32 -28.05 -16.92
C SER A 301 8.10 -27.14 -16.93
N ALA A 302 8.31 -25.81 -16.85
CA ALA A 302 7.35 -24.69 -16.90
C ALA A 302 5.88 -25.13 -16.93
N MET A 303 5.34 -25.50 -15.77
CA MET A 303 3.94 -25.88 -15.68
C MET A 303 3.11 -24.60 -15.66
N LYS A 304 2.33 -24.36 -16.72
CA LYS A 304 1.35 -23.28 -16.73
C LYS A 304 0.39 -23.45 -15.55
N CYS A 305 0.51 -22.58 -14.55
CA CYS A 305 -0.51 -22.37 -13.51
C CYS A 305 -1.73 -21.61 -14.06
N GLN A 306 -2.09 -21.80 -15.34
CA GLN A 306 -3.18 -21.06 -16.00
C GLN A 306 -4.57 -21.51 -15.55
N ASN A 307 -4.68 -22.66 -14.87
CA ASN A 307 -5.94 -23.21 -14.34
C ASN A 307 -5.90 -23.44 -12.82
N LEU A 308 -5.12 -22.65 -12.07
CA LEU A 308 -5.42 -22.51 -10.64
C LEU A 308 -6.65 -21.62 -10.54
N SER A 309 -7.84 -22.21 -10.71
CA SER A 309 -9.08 -21.57 -10.32
C SER A 309 -8.99 -21.29 -8.82
N PHE A 310 -8.56 -20.09 -8.47
CA PHE A 310 -8.75 -19.55 -7.13
C PHE A 310 -10.25 -19.32 -6.97
N GLN A 311 -11.00 -20.37 -6.66
CA GLN A 311 -12.14 -20.19 -5.77
C GLN A 311 -11.52 -19.74 -4.45
N ILE A 312 -11.38 -18.42 -4.30
CA ILE A 312 -11.26 -17.83 -2.98
C ILE A 312 -12.51 -18.31 -2.27
N LEU A 313 -12.35 -19.28 -1.37
CA LEU A 313 -13.37 -19.58 -0.38
C LEU A 313 -13.50 -18.31 0.45
N THR A 314 -14.37 -17.41 0.00
CA THR A 314 -14.98 -16.38 0.85
C THR A 314 -15.96 -17.10 1.75
N THR A 315 -15.46 -17.99 2.62
CA THR A 315 -16.20 -18.37 3.81
C THR A 315 -15.95 -17.26 4.80
N GLY A 316 -16.93 -16.36 4.90
CA GLY A 316 -17.04 -15.48 6.05
C GLY A 316 -17.07 -16.31 7.32
N ALA A 317 -16.19 -15.97 8.23
CA ALA A 317 -16.29 -16.18 9.66
C ALA A 317 -15.67 -14.94 10.31
#